data_AF-A0A3P1ZSW7-F1
#
_entry.id   AF-A0A3P1ZSW7-F1
#
_cell.length_a   1.000
_cell.length_b   1.000
_cell.length_c   1.000
_cell.angle_alpha   90.00
_cell.angle_beta   90.00
_cell.angle_gamma   90.00
#
_symmetry.space_group_name_H-M   'P 1'
#
loop_
_entity.id
_entity.type
_entity.pdbx_description
1 polymer ?
#
loop_
_entity_poly.entity_id
_entity_poly.type
_entity_poly.pdbx_seq_one_letter_code
_entity_poly.pdbx_strand_id
1 'polypeptide(L)' 'MRRSRLSQYKQNKLIELFIAGVTARTAAQLVGVNKNTAAYYFHRLRLLI' A
#
# COMPACT_ATOMS: atom_id res chain seq x y z
N MET A 1 8.41 3.56 7.06
CA MET A 1 8.43 4.56 5.95
C MET A 1 8.50 5.96 6.52
N ARG A 2 9.63 6.68 6.36
CA ARG A 2 9.72 8.07 6.85
C ARG A 2 8.94 8.99 5.89
N ARG A 3 7.73 9.40 6.30
CA ARG A 3 6.80 10.36 5.64
C ARG A 3 6.16 9.91 4.31
N SER A 4 5.30 8.89 4.36
CA SER A 4 4.30 8.72 3.27
C SER A 4 3.31 9.89 3.30
N ARG A 5 2.97 10.45 2.13
CA ARG A 5 1.92 11.48 1.98
C ARG A 5 0.50 10.89 2.10
N LEU A 6 0.39 9.56 2.22
CA LEU A 6 -0.89 8.89 2.43
C LEU A 6 -1.38 9.10 3.87
N SER A 7 -2.68 9.30 4.03
CA SER A 7 -3.31 9.30 5.36
C SER A 7 -3.04 7.96 6.05
N GLN A 8 -2.99 7.99 7.38
CA GLN A 8 -2.75 6.79 8.19
C GLN A 8 -3.77 5.67 7.87
N TYR A 9 -5.04 6.05 7.67
CA TYR A 9 -6.10 5.12 7.25
C TYR A 9 -5.75 4.37 5.95
N LYS A 10 -5.34 5.09 4.90
CA LYS A 10 -4.98 4.48 3.62
C LYS A 10 -3.75 3.58 3.74
N GLN A 11 -2.77 3.97 4.56
CA GLN A 11 -1.60 3.15 4.83
C GLN A 11 -1.98 1.84 5.52
N ASN A 12 -2.75 1.90 6.60
CA ASN A 12 -3.20 0.72 7.33
C ASN A 12 -4.00 -0.22 6.41
N LYS A 13 -4.88 0.33 5.57
CA LYS A 13 -5.67 -0.49 4.64
C LYS A 13 -4.82 -1.15 3.56
N LEU A 14 -3.81 -0.45 3.04
CA LEU A 14 -2.84 -1.05 2.11
C LEU A 14 -2.06 -2.19 2.78
N ILE A 15 -1.60 -2.00 4.02
CA ILE A 15 -0.88 -3.04 4.77
C ILE A 15 -1.76 -4.27 4.97
N GLU A 16 -3.00 -4.09 5.43
CA GLU A 16 -3.98 -5.18 5.61
C GLU A 16 -4.17 -6.00 4.32
N LEU A 17 -4.37 -5.32 3.20
CA LEU A 17 -4.55 -5.96 1.89
C LEU A 17 -3.29 -6.71 1.43
N PHE A 18 -2.11 -6.14 1.66
CA PHE A 18 -0.85 -6.80 1.30
C PHE A 18 -0.53 -8.02 2.15
N ILE A 19 -0.86 -7.99 3.45
CA ILE A 19 -0.77 -9.16 4.33
C ILE A 19 -1.74 -10.26 3.84
N ALA A 20 -2.94 -9.88 3.39
CA ALA A 20 -3.91 -10.80 2.79
C ALA A 20 -3.54 -11.30 1.37
N GLY A 21 -2.35 -10.95 0.85
CA GLY A 21 -1.87 -11.40 -0.46
C GLY A 21 -2.50 -10.69 -1.66
N VAL A 22 -3.22 -9.59 -1.44
CA VAL A 22 -3.85 -8.82 -2.51
C VAL A 22 -2.80 -8.13 -3.38
N THR A 23 -2.99 -8.17 -4.70
CA THR A 23 -2.06 -7.50 -5.63
C THR A 23 -2.12 -5.97 -5.48
N ALA A 24 -1.00 -5.29 -5.77
CA ALA A 24 -0.93 -3.83 -5.74
C ALA A 24 -1.99 -3.13 -6.61
N ARG A 25 -2.38 -3.75 -7.75
CA ARG A 25 -3.42 -3.21 -8.63
C ARG A 25 -4.79 -3.19 -7.94
N THR A 26 -5.19 -4.32 -7.37
CA THR A 26 -6.48 -4.44 -6.67
C THR A 26 -6.51 -3.57 -5.41
N ALA A 27 -5.42 -3.57 -4.64
CA ALA A 27 -5.32 -2.76 -3.44
C ALA A 27 -5.43 -1.26 -3.74
N ALA A 28 -4.85 -0.81 -4.87
CA ALA A 28 -4.97 0.58 -5.32
C ALA A 28 -6.43 0.98 -5.59
N GLN A 29 -7.19 0.11 -6.25
CA GLN A 29 -8.60 0.34 -6.56
C GLN A 29 -9.45 0.38 -5.28
N LEU A 30 -9.25 -0.58 -4.36
CA LEU A 30 -10.00 -0.67 -3.11
C LEU A 30 -9.75 0.51 -2.17
N VAL A 31 -8.51 1.00 -2.09
CA VAL A 31 -8.12 2.10 -1.18
C VAL A 31 -8.30 3.48 -1.83
N GLY A 32 -8.54 3.54 -3.14
CA GLY A 32 -8.64 4.80 -3.88
C GLY A 32 -7.30 5.54 -3.89
N VAL A 33 -6.23 4.86 -4.30
CA VAL A 33 -4.90 5.44 -4.52
C VAL A 33 -4.43 5.12 -5.94
N ASN A 34 -3.45 5.88 -6.45
CA ASN A 34 -2.85 5.57 -7.73
C ASN A 34 -2.17 4.19 -7.69
N LYS A 35 -2.32 3.39 -8.76
CA LYS A 35 -1.70 2.06 -8.91
C LYS A 35 -0.18 2.08 -8.65
N ASN A 36 0.51 3.11 -9.13
CA ASN A 36 1.95 3.25 -8.97
C ASN A 36 2.32 3.53 -7.51
N THR A 37 1.46 4.27 -6.79
CA THR A 37 1.62 4.51 -5.35
C THR A 37 1.48 3.21 -4.56
N ALA A 38 0.46 2.39 -4.85
CA ALA A 38 0.28 1.10 -4.17
C ALA A 38 1.44 0.13 -4.47
N ALA A 39 1.90 0.06 -5.73
CA ALA A 39 3.04 -0.77 -6.12
C ALA A 39 4.34 -0.31 -5.42
N TYR A 40 4.64 0.99 -5.47
CA TYR A 40 5.78 1.56 -4.76
C TYR A 40 5.71 1.30 -3.25
N TYR A 41 4.51 1.39 -2.67
CA TYR A 41 4.31 1.11 -1.26
C TYR A 41 4.60 -0.33 -0.91
N PHE A 42 4.10 -1.29 -1.70
CA PHE A 42 4.35 -2.71 -1.53
C PHE A 42 5.85 -3.06 -1.61
N HIS A 43 6.56 -2.57 -2.63
CA HIS A 43 8.00 -2.79 -2.76
C HIS A 43 8.78 -2.26 -1.55
N ARG A 44 8.45 -1.06 -1.07
CA ARG A 44 9.08 -0.47 0.12
C ARG A 44 8.74 -1.22 1.40
N LEU A 45 7.52 -1.74 1.52
CA LEU A 45 7.10 -2.56 2.66
C LEU A 45 7.95 -3.83 2.75
N ARG A 46 8.19 -4.50 1.62
CA ARG A 46 9.02 -5.72 1.51
C ARG A 46 10.51 -5.53 1.78
N LEU A 47 11.01 -4.29 1.81
CA LEU A 47 12.41 -4.00 2.17
C LEU A 47 12.59 -3.74 3.67
N LEU A 48 11.49 -3.54 4.40
CA LEU A 48 11.52 -3.20 5.83
C LEU A 48 11.23 -4.40 6.73
N ILE A 49 10.74 -5.49 6.15
CA ILE A 49 10.35 -6.74 6.81
C ILE A 49 11.13 -7.85 6.11
#